data_AF-A0A923IHZ7-F1
#
_entry.id   AF-A0A923IHZ7-F1
#
_cell.length_a   1.000
_cell.length_b   1.000
_cell.length_c   1.000
_cell.angle_alpha   90.00
_cell.angle_beta   90.00
_cell.angle_gamma   90.00
#
_symmetry.space_group_name_H-M   'P 1'
#
loop_
_entity.id
_entity.type
_entity.pdbx_description
1 polymer ?
#
loop_
_entity_poly.entity_id
_entity_poly.type
_entity_poly.pdbx_seq_one_letter_code
_entity_poly.pdbx_strand_id
1 'polypeptide(L)'
;MNPVLPVGKLSPELLTKIIHSAPTAGPRVLLGPGIGLDCAVLDFGEICLVLKTEPITFASEEIGWYAVQIAANDIATTGARPAWAMFTVLLPERKTSEESVTALSMQVT
;
A
#
# COMPACT_ATOMS: atom_id res chain seq x y z
N MET A 1 13.18 6.46 -29.17
CA MET A 1 13.28 6.41 -27.69
C MET A 1 11.87 6.46 -27.13
N ASN A 2 11.57 5.65 -26.13
CA ASN A 2 10.28 5.74 -25.44
C ASN A 2 10.26 7.01 -24.58
N PRO A 3 9.13 7.75 -24.53
CA PRO A 3 9.03 8.96 -23.73
C PRO A 3 9.14 8.64 -22.24
N VAL A 4 9.81 9.53 -21.49
CA VAL A 4 9.91 9.45 -20.03
C VAL A 4 8.60 9.93 -19.41
N LEU A 5 8.15 9.27 -18.34
CA LEU A 5 6.94 9.66 -17.62
C LEU A 5 7.17 10.95 -16.79
N PRO A 6 6.14 11.79 -16.62
CA PRO A 6 6.24 12.96 -15.75
C PRO A 6 6.37 12.57 -14.27
N VAL A 7 6.81 13.51 -13.43
CA VAL A 7 6.85 13.33 -11.97
C VAL A 7 5.44 13.13 -11.42
N GLY A 8 5.28 12.23 -10.46
CA GLY A 8 4.02 11.98 -9.75
C GLY A 8 3.43 10.60 -10.03
N LYS A 9 2.10 10.48 -9.89
CA LYS A 9 1.37 9.24 -10.16
C LYS A 9 1.29 8.95 -11.66
N LEU A 10 1.15 7.68 -12.02
CA LEU A 10 0.88 7.26 -13.40
C LEU A 10 -0.42 7.89 -13.91
N SER A 11 -0.51 8.13 -15.22
CA SER A 11 -1.79 8.55 -15.80
C SER A 11 -2.83 7.44 -15.60
N PRO A 12 -4.13 7.80 -15.40
CA PRO A 12 -5.19 6.81 -15.25
C PRO A 12 -5.21 5.79 -16.40
N GLU A 13 -4.98 6.23 -17.63
CA GLU A 13 -5.02 5.37 -18.83
C GLU A 13 -3.90 4.33 -18.82
N LEU A 14 -2.69 4.71 -18.38
CA LEU A 14 -1.58 3.77 -18.26
C LEU A 14 -1.82 2.80 -17.10
N LEU A 15 -2.28 3.29 -15.95
CA LEU A 15 -2.59 2.46 -14.79
C LEU A 15 -3.68 1.43 -15.12
N THR A 16 -4.75 1.83 -15.80
CA THR A 16 -5.82 0.91 -16.25
C THR A 16 -5.26 -0.20 -17.13
N LYS A 17 -4.37 0.12 -18.08
CA LYS A 17 -3.76 -0.90 -18.95
C LYS A 17 -2.92 -1.91 -18.15
N ILE A 18 -2.15 -1.43 -17.18
CA ILE A 18 -1.33 -2.30 -16.32
C ILE A 18 -2.24 -3.21 -15.48
N ILE A 19 -3.26 -2.65 -14.83
CA ILE A 19 -4.19 -3.41 -13.99
C ILE A 19 -4.94 -4.47 -14.81
N HIS A 20 -5.41 -4.15 -16.02
CA HIS A 20 -6.07 -5.12 -16.90
C HIS A 20 -5.16 -6.28 -17.34
N SER A 21 -3.85 -6.07 -17.33
CA SER A 21 -2.86 -7.13 -17.61
C SER A 21 -2.46 -7.93 -16.38
N ALA A 22 -2.84 -7.49 -15.18
CA ALA A 22 -2.50 -8.16 -13.94
C ALA A 22 -3.36 -9.43 -13.74
N PRO A 23 -2.81 -10.48 -13.13
CA PRO A 23 -3.58 -11.66 -12.77
C PRO A 23 -4.60 -11.29 -11.69
N THR A 24 -5.88 -11.33 -12.04
CA THR A 24 -7.01 -11.04 -11.12
C THR A 24 -7.80 -12.28 -10.72
N ALA A 25 -7.45 -13.44 -11.28
CA ALA A 25 -8.23 -14.67 -11.16
C ALA A 25 -7.69 -15.56 -10.04
N GLY A 26 -8.21 -15.36 -8.82
CA GLY A 26 -8.14 -16.34 -7.75
C GLY A 26 -9.55 -16.75 -7.32
N PRO A 27 -9.82 -18.02 -7.02
CA PRO A 27 -11.18 -18.48 -6.69
C PRO A 27 -11.77 -17.84 -5.43
N ARG A 28 -10.92 -17.19 -4.61
CA ARG A 28 -11.33 -16.47 -3.39
C ARG A 28 -11.32 -14.95 -3.56
N VAL A 29 -10.97 -14.40 -4.71
CA VAL A 29 -10.90 -12.94 -4.89
C VAL A 29 -12.33 -12.42 -5.12
N LEU A 30 -12.88 -11.69 -4.14
CA LEU A 30 -14.16 -11.00 -4.27
C LEU A 30 -14.00 -9.63 -4.91
N LEU A 31 -12.92 -8.93 -4.57
CA LEU A 31 -12.55 -7.64 -5.17
C LEU A 31 -11.06 -7.64 -5.50
N GLY A 32 -10.75 -7.58 -6.79
CA GLY A 32 -9.38 -7.47 -7.32
C GLY A 32 -8.94 -6.02 -7.54
N PRO A 33 -7.79 -5.80 -8.18
CA PRO A 33 -7.30 -4.46 -8.49
C PRO A 33 -8.22 -3.74 -9.49
N GLY A 34 -8.37 -2.42 -9.33
CA GLY A 34 -9.17 -1.57 -10.21
C GLY A 34 -8.90 -0.09 -9.98
N ILE A 35 -9.39 0.76 -10.88
CA ILE A 35 -9.24 2.21 -10.75
C ILE A 35 -10.14 2.71 -9.62
N GLY A 36 -9.56 3.48 -8.69
CA GLY A 36 -10.28 4.01 -7.54
C GLY A 36 -10.62 2.97 -6.47
N LEU A 37 -10.02 1.77 -6.55
CA LEU A 37 -10.15 0.75 -5.52
C LEU A 37 -8.89 0.74 -4.66
N ASP A 38 -9.07 0.95 -3.36
CA ASP A 38 -7.94 1.04 -2.43
C ASP A 38 -7.52 -0.31 -1.86
N CYS A 39 -8.44 -1.28 -1.76
CA CYS A 39 -8.18 -2.57 -1.13
C CYS A 39 -8.60 -3.75 -2.01
N ALA A 40 -7.92 -4.88 -1.82
CA ALA A 40 -8.38 -6.18 -2.30
C ALA A 40 -9.22 -6.88 -1.22
N VAL A 41 -10.22 -7.67 -1.63
CA VAL A 41 -11.10 -8.41 -0.72
C VAL A 41 -11.09 -9.89 -1.09
N LEU A 42 -10.82 -10.73 -0.10
CA LEU A 42 -10.78 -12.19 -0.25
C LEU A 42 -11.85 -12.88 0.60
N ASP A 43 -12.48 -13.89 0.02
CA ASP A 43 -13.46 -14.77 0.67
C ASP A 43 -12.78 -15.85 1.53
N PHE A 44 -13.13 -15.88 2.81
CA PHE A 44 -12.75 -16.91 3.78
C PHE A 44 -13.97 -17.53 4.47
N GLY A 45 -15.15 -17.49 3.84
CA GLY A 45 -16.40 -18.05 4.33
C GLY A 45 -17.13 -17.08 5.26
N GLU A 46 -17.01 -17.28 6.57
CA GLU A 46 -17.69 -16.44 7.56
C GLU A 46 -17.09 -15.02 7.67
N ILE A 47 -15.84 -14.86 7.23
CA ILE A 47 -15.13 -13.58 7.25
C ILE A 47 -14.55 -13.27 5.87
N CYS A 48 -14.38 -11.97 5.59
CA CYS A 48 -13.59 -11.49 4.47
C CYS A 48 -12.24 -10.97 4.98
N LEU A 49 -11.17 -11.24 4.23
CA LEU A 49 -9.89 -10.57 4.45
C LEU A 49 -9.79 -9.37 3.51
N VAL A 50 -9.55 -8.19 4.08
CA VAL A 50 -9.31 -6.96 3.32
C VAL A 50 -7.81 -6.66 3.38
N LEU A 51 -7.21 -6.46 2.22
CA LEU A 51 -5.77 -6.31 2.06
C LEU A 51 -5.45 -4.99 1.38
N LYS A 52 -4.50 -4.25 1.96
CA LYS A 52 -3.96 -3.00 1.42
C LYS A 52 -2.44 -3.08 1.41
N THR A 53 -1.83 -2.48 0.40
CA THR A 53 -0.42 -2.13 0.41
C THR A 53 -0.28 -0.68 -0.04
N GLU A 54 0.59 0.08 0.63
CA GLU A 54 0.83 1.47 0.29
C GLU A 54 2.26 1.88 0.60
N PRO A 55 3.04 2.32 -0.39
CA PRO A 55 4.35 2.89 -0.13
C PRO A 55 4.20 4.33 0.36
N ILE A 56 4.64 4.60 1.59
CA ILE A 56 4.75 5.98 2.07
C ILE A 56 6.08 6.55 1.57
N THR A 57 5.98 7.68 0.86
CA THR A 57 7.14 8.41 0.34
C THR A 57 6.97 9.90 0.65
N PHE A 58 8.07 10.64 0.63
CA PHE A 58 8.11 12.11 0.83
C PHE A 58 7.65 12.64 2.20
N ALA A 59 7.28 11.78 3.16
CA ALA A 59 7.09 12.19 4.54
C ALA A 59 8.44 12.65 5.13
N SER A 60 8.51 13.89 5.61
CA SER A 60 9.73 14.46 6.22
C SER A 60 9.90 14.02 7.68
N GLU A 61 8.81 13.72 8.36
CA GLU A 61 8.76 13.31 9.76
C GLU A 61 7.66 12.24 9.94
N GLU A 62 7.75 11.47 11.02
CA GLU A 62 6.71 10.50 11.44
C GLU A 62 6.28 9.49 10.37
N ILE A 63 7.18 9.14 9.44
CA ILE A 63 6.85 8.24 8.31
C ILE A 63 6.32 6.89 8.77
N GLY A 64 6.77 6.37 9.92
CA GLY A 64 6.25 5.12 10.48
C GLY A 64 4.80 5.24 10.96
N TRP A 65 4.45 6.38 11.58
CA TRP A 65 3.07 6.66 12.01
C TRP A 65 2.16 6.78 10.80
N TYR A 66 2.57 7.51 9.76
CA TYR A 66 1.82 7.62 8.50
C TYR A 66 1.64 6.26 7.83
N ALA A 67 2.65 5.39 7.84
CA ALA A 67 2.55 4.05 7.28
C ALA A 67 1.46 3.21 7.97
N VAL A 68 1.33 3.31 9.30
CA VAL A 68 0.25 2.64 10.04
C VAL A 68 -1.10 3.28 9.73
N GLN A 69 -1.22 4.59 9.91
CA GLN A 69 -2.51 5.28 9.90
C GLN A 69 -3.14 5.31 8.51
N ILE A 70 -2.36 5.54 7.45
CA ILE A 70 -2.87 5.59 6.09
C ILE A 70 -3.37 4.20 5.67
N ALA A 71 -2.56 3.16 5.90
CA ALA A 71 -2.98 1.78 5.60
C ALA A 71 -4.22 1.37 6.41
N ALA A 72 -4.28 1.72 7.69
CA ALA A 72 -5.43 1.42 8.55
C ALA A 72 -6.70 2.17 8.13
N ASN A 73 -6.58 3.43 7.71
CA ASN A 73 -7.71 4.24 7.24
C ASN A 73 -8.34 3.60 5.99
N ASP A 74 -7.52 3.25 5.00
CA ASP A 74 -8.01 2.62 3.78
C ASP A 74 -8.78 1.32 4.06
N ILE A 75 -8.26 0.48 4.96
CA ILE A 75 -8.99 -0.71 5.41
C ILE A 75 -10.30 -0.33 6.11
N ALA A 76 -10.29 0.65 7.00
CA ALA A 76 -11.46 1.08 7.74
C ALA A 76 -12.58 1.65 6.83
N THR A 77 -12.23 2.31 5.73
CA THR A 77 -13.23 2.82 4.75
C THR A 77 -14.02 1.72 4.06
N THR A 78 -13.53 0.47 4.09
CA THR A 78 -14.26 -0.71 3.59
C THR A 78 -15.24 -1.30 4.60
N GLY A 79 -15.22 -0.82 5.85
CA GLY A 79 -15.95 -1.39 6.98
C GLY A 79 -15.24 -2.55 7.67
N ALA A 80 -14.08 -2.98 7.17
CA ALA A 80 -13.24 -3.97 7.82
C ALA A 80 -12.49 -3.38 9.03
N ARG A 81 -12.17 -4.24 10.00
CA ARG A 81 -11.34 -3.88 11.16
C ARG A 81 -9.88 -4.17 10.85
N PRO A 82 -8.98 -3.16 10.89
CA PRO A 82 -7.53 -3.41 10.83
C PRO A 82 -7.11 -4.36 11.95
N ALA A 83 -6.37 -5.42 11.61
CA ALA A 83 -5.99 -6.48 12.55
C ALA A 83 -4.48 -6.76 12.56
N TRP A 84 -3.84 -6.66 11.39
CA TRP A 84 -2.41 -6.93 11.22
C TRP A 84 -1.82 -5.93 10.20
N ALA A 85 -0.52 -5.69 10.30
CA ALA A 85 0.20 -4.88 9.35
C ALA A 85 1.52 -5.56 8.94
N MET A 86 1.91 -5.36 7.69
CA MET A 86 3.18 -5.80 7.15
C MET A 86 3.82 -4.63 6.41
N PHE A 87 5.05 -4.29 6.79
CA PHE A 87 5.75 -3.12 6.25
C PHE A 87 6.93 -3.54 5.39
N THR A 88 7.10 -2.84 4.26
CA THR A 88 8.33 -2.86 3.46
C THR A 88 8.99 -1.50 3.58
N VAL A 89 10.26 -1.48 3.97
CA VAL A 89 11.01 -0.23 4.20
C VAL A 89 12.20 -0.18 3.25
N LEU A 90 12.33 0.92 2.52
CA LEU A 90 13.49 1.23 1.69
C LEU A 90 14.31 2.33 2.37
N LEU A 91 15.50 1.97 2.83
CA LEU A 91 16.37 2.85 3.61
C LEU A 91 17.38 3.58 2.72
N PRO A 92 17.57 4.90 2.87
CA PRO A 92 18.49 5.66 2.01
C PRO A 92 19.94 5.21 2.14
N GLU A 93 20.52 4.81 1.01
CA GLU A 93 21.94 4.47 0.91
C GLU A 93 22.81 5.63 1.46
N ARG A 94 23.82 5.30 2.28
CA ARG A 94 24.79 6.25 2.89
C ARG A 94 24.21 7.29 3.87
N LYS A 95 22.91 7.27 4.16
CA LYS A 95 22.29 8.19 5.16
C LYS A 95 21.62 7.47 6.33
N THR A 96 21.38 6.16 6.22
CA THR A 96 20.77 5.37 7.29
C THR A 96 21.75 5.08 8.42
N SER A 97 21.34 5.40 9.65
CA SER A 97 22.03 5.03 10.90
C SER A 97 21.15 4.11 11.75
N GLU A 98 21.74 3.40 12.71
CA GLU A 98 21.01 2.60 13.71
C GLU A 98 19.98 3.44 14.48
N GLU A 99 20.37 4.66 14.86
CA GLU A 99 19.48 5.64 15.51
C GLU A 99 18.26 5.94 14.64
N SER A 100 18.44 6.20 13.34
CA SER A 100 17.33 6.50 12.43
C SER A 100 16.36 5.33 12.27
N VAL A 101 16.85 4.08 12.24
CA VAL A 101 16.02 2.87 12.12
C VAL A 101 15.29 2.60 13.42
N THR A 102 15.96 2.80 14.56
CA THR A 102 15.35 2.65 15.88
C THR A 102 14.24 3.67 16.06
N ALA A 103 14.50 4.95 15.74
CA ALA A 103 13.49 6.01 15.76
C ALA A 103 12.31 5.70 14.85
N LEU A 104 12.54 5.17 13.64
CA LEU A 104 11.49 4.72 12.74
C LEU A 104 10.64 3.60 13.37
N SER A 105 11.26 2.59 13.97
CA SER A 105 10.54 1.46 14.58
C SER A 105 9.63 1.90 15.73
N MET A 106 10.01 2.93 16.48
CA MET A 106 9.18 3.48 17.57
C MET A 106 7.91 4.18 17.09
N GLN A 107 7.84 4.56 15.81
CA GLN A 107 6.66 5.21 15.22
C GLN A 107 5.61 4.19 14.73
N VAL A 108 5.99 2.92 14.59
CA VAL A 108 5.13 1.86 14.07
C VAL A 108 4.46 1.16 15.26
N THR A 109 3.40 1.78 15.77
CA THR A 109 2.57 1.27 16.89
C THR A 109 1.11 1.14 16.52
#